data_AF-A0A6V7IBM7-F1
#
_entry.id   AF-A0A6V7IBM7-F1
#
_cell.length_a   1.000
_cell.length_b   1.000
_cell.length_c   1.000
_cell.angle_alpha   90.00
_cell.angle_beta   90.00
_cell.angle_gamma   90.00
#
_symmetry.space_group_name_H-M   'P 1'
#
loop_
_entity.id
_entity.type
_entity.pdbx_description
1 polymer ?
#
loop_
_entity_poly.entity_id
_entity_poly.type
_entity_poly.pdbx_seq_one_letter_code
_entity_poly.pdbx_strand_id
1 'polypeptide(L)'
;YILADRGYDVWMGNFRGNTYSRTHETLLTSDSKYWDFSWHEMGIYDLPAMIDRILAVTKEPKLYYLGHSQGTTSFFVMMSEKPEYNDKIIKFAAYAPMAYASHVRSPLIKLFAKFSTPIY
;
A
#
# COMPACT_ATOMS: atom_id res chain seq x y z
N TYR A 1 -4.31 -21.05 9.18
CA TYR A 1 -4.19 -19.61 8.86
C TYR A 1 -5.31 -18.85 9.57
N ILE A 2 -5.03 -18.11 10.67
CA ILE A 2 -6.05 -17.60 11.63
C ILE A 2 -7.29 -16.93 10.99
N LEU A 3 -7.13 -16.10 9.97
CA LEU A 3 -8.24 -15.41 9.28
C LEU A 3 -8.98 -16.36 8.32
N ALA A 4 -8.26 -17.13 7.50
CA ALA A 4 -8.88 -18.11 6.62
C ALA A 4 -9.62 -19.21 7.40
N ASP A 5 -9.03 -19.69 8.51
CA ASP A 5 -9.65 -20.67 9.42
C ASP A 5 -10.92 -20.10 10.10
N ARG A 6 -11.05 -18.77 10.17
CA ARG A 6 -12.25 -18.06 10.66
C ARG A 6 -13.24 -17.72 9.54
N GLY A 7 -13.03 -18.21 8.32
CA GLY A 7 -13.95 -18.06 7.19
C GLY A 7 -13.80 -16.76 6.39
N TYR A 8 -12.71 -16.01 6.59
CA TYR A 8 -12.43 -14.85 5.73
C TYR A 8 -11.80 -15.30 4.40
N ASP A 9 -12.21 -14.68 3.30
CA ASP A 9 -11.48 -14.74 2.04
C ASP A 9 -10.26 -13.78 2.12
N VAL A 10 -9.04 -14.34 2.10
CA VAL A 10 -7.81 -13.61 2.42
C VAL A 10 -7.00 -13.34 1.16
N TRP A 11 -6.80 -12.07 0.86
CA TRP A 11 -5.98 -11.58 -0.24
C TRP A 11 -4.71 -10.90 0.28
N MET A 12 -3.55 -11.24 -0.29
CA MET A 12 -2.25 -10.65 0.07
C MET A 12 -1.68 -9.86 -1.12
N GLY A 13 -1.68 -8.54 -1.00
CA GLY A 13 -1.17 -7.63 -2.02
C GLY A 13 0.36 -7.63 -2.11
N ASN A 14 0.89 -7.36 -3.31
CA ASN A 14 2.31 -7.17 -3.56
C ASN A 14 2.55 -5.82 -4.26
N PHE A 15 3.29 -4.94 -3.60
CA PHE A 15 3.62 -3.63 -4.14
C PHE A 15 4.67 -3.72 -5.24
N ARG A 16 4.59 -2.77 -6.20
CA ARG A 16 5.58 -2.60 -7.27
C ARG A 16 7.02 -2.63 -6.74
N GLY A 17 7.89 -3.28 -7.50
CA GLY A 17 9.33 -3.40 -7.20
C GLY A 17 9.70 -4.52 -6.23
N ASN A 18 8.76 -5.16 -5.54
CA ASN A 18 9.06 -6.31 -4.69
C ASN A 18 9.30 -7.59 -5.53
N THR A 19 9.79 -8.67 -4.91
CA THR A 19 10.10 -9.94 -5.59
C THR A 19 9.00 -10.47 -6.51
N TYR A 20 7.73 -10.24 -6.16
CA TYR A 20 6.56 -10.78 -6.87
C TYR A 20 5.87 -9.78 -7.81
N SER A 21 6.28 -8.51 -7.79
CA SER A 21 5.69 -7.42 -8.59
C SER A 21 6.78 -6.61 -9.28
N ARG A 22 7.60 -7.27 -10.11
CA ARG A 22 8.78 -6.71 -10.80
C ARG A 22 8.71 -6.66 -12.33
N THR A 23 7.50 -6.53 -12.87
CA THR A 23 7.24 -6.35 -14.30
C THR A 23 6.67 -4.95 -14.57
N HIS A 24 6.76 -4.48 -15.81
CA HIS A 24 6.14 -3.24 -16.28
C HIS A 24 5.82 -3.40 -17.77
N GLU A 25 4.79 -2.73 -18.27
CA GLU A 25 4.34 -2.90 -19.66
C GLU A 25 5.38 -2.41 -20.68
N THR A 26 6.12 -1.35 -20.34
CA THR A 26 7.03 -0.65 -21.26
C THR A 26 8.47 -0.50 -20.76
N LEU A 27 8.74 -0.70 -19.47
CA LEU A 27 10.04 -0.40 -18.85
C LEU A 27 10.69 -1.69 -18.40
N LEU A 28 12.02 -1.77 -18.51
CA LEU A 28 12.81 -2.87 -17.99
C LEU A 28 13.30 -2.53 -16.58
N THR A 29 13.53 -3.54 -15.74
CA THR A 29 14.09 -3.34 -14.40
C THR A 29 15.52 -2.77 -14.40
N SER A 30 16.19 -2.76 -15.55
CA SER A 30 17.47 -2.07 -15.77
C SER A 30 17.31 -0.56 -15.96
N ASP A 31 16.12 -0.07 -16.31
CA ASP A 31 15.85 1.34 -16.54
C ASP A 31 15.67 2.06 -15.20
N SER A 32 16.38 3.17 -14.98
CA SER A 32 16.24 3.94 -13.73
C SER A 32 14.81 4.43 -13.49
N LYS A 33 14.09 4.77 -14.57
CA LYS A 33 12.68 5.17 -14.53
C LYS A 33 11.74 4.08 -14.00
N TYR A 34 12.12 2.80 -14.12
CA TYR A 34 11.34 1.70 -13.54
C TYR A 34 11.22 1.85 -12.02
N TRP A 35 12.28 2.36 -11.38
CA TRP A 35 12.40 2.49 -9.94
C TRP A 35 12.04 3.88 -9.41
N ASP A 36 11.56 4.76 -10.28
CA ASP A 36 11.15 6.12 -9.92
C ASP A 36 9.72 6.12 -9.34
N PHE A 37 9.60 5.51 -8.15
CA PHE A 37 8.37 5.46 -7.39
C PHE A 37 8.66 5.44 -5.89
N SER A 38 7.64 5.75 -5.11
CA SER A 38 7.65 5.77 -3.65
C SER A 38 6.38 5.12 -3.10
N TRP A 39 6.17 5.22 -1.77
CA TRP A 39 4.89 4.85 -1.16
C TRP A 39 3.71 5.68 -1.70
N HIS A 40 3.96 6.84 -2.34
CA HIS A 40 2.92 7.65 -2.96
C HIS A 40 2.27 6.90 -4.12
N GLU A 41 3.06 6.46 -5.11
CA GLU A 41 2.57 5.67 -6.26
C GLU A 41 1.92 4.35 -5.81
N MET A 42 2.47 3.73 -4.77
CA MET A 42 1.84 2.55 -4.16
C MET A 42 0.44 2.84 -3.60
N GLY A 43 0.23 4.04 -3.02
CA GLY A 43 -1.06 4.48 -2.52
C GLY A 43 -2.04 4.86 -3.63
N ILE A 44 -1.62 5.62 -4.63
CA ILE A 44 -2.53 6.15 -5.66
C ILE A 44 -2.76 5.20 -6.85
N TYR A 45 -1.93 4.16 -7.02
CA TYR A 45 -2.08 3.20 -8.12
C TYR A 45 -2.20 1.75 -7.64
N ASP A 46 -1.25 1.26 -6.84
CA ASP A 46 -1.20 -0.17 -6.50
C ASP A 46 -2.41 -0.59 -5.64
N LEU A 47 -2.68 0.14 -4.56
CA LEU A 47 -3.82 -0.16 -3.67
C LEU A 47 -5.16 -0.10 -4.42
N PRO A 48 -5.49 0.98 -5.17
CA PRO A 48 -6.65 1.04 -6.04
C PRO A 48 -6.81 -0.17 -6.95
N ALA A 49 -5.77 -0.51 -7.71
CA ALA A 49 -5.81 -1.62 -8.67
C ALA A 49 -6.04 -2.98 -7.98
N MET A 50 -5.39 -3.21 -6.83
CA MET A 50 -5.58 -4.43 -6.04
C MET A 50 -7.00 -4.51 -5.47
N ILE A 51 -7.52 -3.43 -4.88
CA ILE A 51 -8.87 -3.38 -4.31
C ILE A 51 -9.90 -3.63 -5.40
N ASP A 52 -9.82 -2.91 -6.53
CA ASP A 52 -10.76 -3.06 -7.64
C ASP A 52 -10.75 -4.48 -8.21
N ARG A 53 -9.56 -5.09 -8.32
CA ARG A 53 -9.44 -6.49 -8.74
C ARG A 53 -10.13 -7.43 -7.76
N ILE A 54 -9.91 -7.27 -6.46
CA ILE A 54 -10.51 -8.11 -5.41
C ILE A 54 -12.04 -7.99 -5.45
N LEU A 55 -12.59 -6.77 -5.45
CA LEU A 55 -14.03 -6.54 -5.48
C LEU A 55 -14.66 -7.06 -6.79
N ALA A 56 -13.97 -6.91 -7.92
CA ALA A 56 -14.43 -7.44 -9.20
C ALA A 56 -14.47 -8.97 -9.24
N VAL A 57 -13.53 -9.66 -8.57
CA VAL A 57 -13.47 -11.13 -8.51
C VAL A 57 -14.48 -11.67 -7.50
N THR A 58 -14.47 -11.14 -6.28
CA THR A 58 -15.29 -11.63 -5.16
C THR A 58 -16.76 -11.21 -5.27
N LYS A 59 -17.05 -10.14 -6.02
CA LYS A 59 -18.35 -9.47 -6.10
C LYS A 59 -18.80 -8.82 -4.79
N GLU A 60 -17.92 -8.72 -3.81
CA GLU A 60 -18.17 -7.97 -2.59
C GLU A 60 -18.11 -6.45 -2.88
N PRO A 61 -18.95 -5.63 -2.22
CA PRO A 61 -18.95 -4.19 -2.42
C PRO A 61 -17.83 -3.48 -1.66
N LYS A 62 -17.31 -4.10 -0.58
CA LYS A 62 -16.30 -3.53 0.31
C LYS A 62 -15.41 -4.61 0.90
N LEU A 63 -14.23 -4.24 1.41
CA LEU A 63 -13.32 -5.15 2.10
C LEU A 63 -12.74 -4.56 3.39
N TYR A 64 -12.19 -5.43 4.24
CA TYR A 64 -11.35 -5.03 5.36
C TYR A 64 -9.91 -4.85 4.88
N TYR A 65 -9.26 -3.75 5.24
CA TYR A 65 -7.85 -3.54 4.94
C TYR A 65 -7.01 -3.71 6.20
N LEU A 66 -5.95 -4.52 6.10
CA LEU A 66 -4.94 -4.70 7.14
C LEU A 66 -3.60 -4.21 6.59
N GLY A 67 -3.03 -3.20 7.23
CA GLY A 67 -1.75 -2.62 6.83
C GLY A 67 -0.71 -2.77 7.94
N HIS A 68 0.54 -3.04 7.56
CA HIS A 68 1.68 -3.02 8.48
C HIS A 68 2.76 -2.05 7.99
N SER A 69 3.30 -1.22 8.88
CA SER A 69 4.40 -0.28 8.56
C SER A 69 4.10 0.54 7.30
N GLN A 70 4.91 0.42 6.24
CA GLN A 70 4.71 1.16 4.98
C GLN A 70 3.38 0.85 4.28
N GLY A 71 2.78 -0.32 4.49
CA GLY A 71 1.42 -0.61 4.02
C GLY A 71 0.37 0.32 4.64
N THR A 72 0.60 0.79 5.87
CA THR A 72 -0.26 1.82 6.48
C THR A 72 -0.07 3.19 5.83
N THR A 73 1.17 3.56 5.53
CA THR A 73 1.51 4.83 4.85
C THR A 73 0.83 4.91 3.49
N SER A 74 0.96 3.86 2.66
CA SER A 74 0.31 3.81 1.35
C SER A 74 -1.20 3.84 1.46
N PHE A 75 -1.79 3.21 2.48
CA PHE A 75 -3.22 3.29 2.74
C PHE A 75 -3.67 4.71 3.10
N PHE A 76 -2.92 5.41 3.95
CA PHE A 76 -3.22 6.82 4.27
C PHE A 76 -3.15 7.72 3.03
N VAL A 77 -2.15 7.54 2.16
CA VAL A 77 -2.06 8.25 0.87
C VAL A 77 -3.30 7.96 0.02
N MET A 78 -3.70 6.70 -0.12
CA MET A 78 -4.88 6.34 -0.92
C MET A 78 -6.14 7.05 -0.38
N MET A 79 -6.36 7.03 0.93
CA MET A 79 -7.56 7.61 1.53
C MET A 79 -7.58 9.15 1.46
N SER A 80 -6.42 9.81 1.38
CA SER A 80 -6.33 11.27 1.20
C SER A 80 -6.46 11.69 -0.26
N GLU A 81 -5.73 11.03 -1.16
CA GLU A 81 -5.65 11.40 -2.58
C GLU A 81 -6.79 10.81 -3.43
N LYS A 82 -7.44 9.75 -2.95
CA LYS A 82 -8.52 9.04 -3.64
C LYS A 82 -9.72 8.79 -2.71
N PRO A 83 -10.40 9.85 -2.25
CA PRO A 83 -11.48 9.74 -1.28
C PRO A 83 -12.64 8.84 -1.73
N GLU A 84 -12.81 8.58 -3.02
CA GLU A 84 -13.79 7.62 -3.56
C GLU A 84 -13.53 6.18 -3.09
N TYR A 85 -12.31 5.84 -2.66
CA TYR A 85 -12.00 4.52 -2.09
C TYR A 85 -12.45 4.37 -0.65
N ASN A 86 -12.79 5.46 0.05
CA ASN A 86 -13.33 5.39 1.41
C ASN A 86 -14.62 4.55 1.43
N ASP A 87 -15.42 4.61 0.37
CA ASP A 87 -16.66 3.85 0.25
C ASP A 87 -16.43 2.34 0.03
N LYS A 88 -15.22 1.93 -0.35
CA LYS A 88 -14.85 0.53 -0.62
C LYS A 88 -14.23 -0.19 0.59
N ILE A 89 -14.00 0.53 1.70
CA ILE A 89 -13.36 -0.02 2.90
C ILE A 89 -14.37 -0.13 4.06
N ILE A 90 -14.44 -1.31 4.67
CA ILE A 90 -15.28 -1.54 5.86
C ILE A 90 -14.58 -0.98 7.11
N LYS A 91 -13.34 -1.43 7.35
CA LYS A 91 -12.46 -0.96 8.43
C LYS A 91 -11.01 -1.11 8.01
N PHE A 92 -10.16 -0.23 8.55
CA PHE A 92 -8.71 -0.32 8.46
C PHE A 92 -8.12 -0.74 9.81
N ALA A 93 -7.41 -1.86 9.84
CA ALA A 93 -6.57 -2.25 10.96
C ALA A 93 -5.10 -1.91 10.65
N ALA A 94 -4.57 -0.92 11.38
CA ALA A 94 -3.22 -0.39 11.17
C ALA A 94 -2.24 -0.93 12.21
N TYR A 95 -1.31 -1.78 11.80
CA TYR A 95 -0.26 -2.33 12.65
C TYR A 95 1.06 -1.58 12.45
N ALA A 96 1.64 -1.07 13.54
CA ALA A 96 2.82 -0.20 13.50
C ALA A 96 2.67 0.96 12.48
N PRO A 97 1.63 1.81 12.62
CA PRO A 97 1.32 2.82 11.62
C PRO A 97 2.41 3.88 11.48
N MET A 98 2.66 4.32 10.25
CA MET A 98 3.63 5.37 9.95
C MET A 98 3.02 6.44 9.03
N ALA A 99 2.43 7.47 9.65
CA ALA A 99 1.99 8.68 8.94
C ALA A 99 3.08 9.77 8.95
N TYR A 100 3.77 9.93 10.07
CA TYR A 100 4.85 10.90 10.25
C TYR A 100 6.08 10.23 10.85
N ALA A 101 7.27 10.62 10.37
CA ALA A 101 8.55 10.06 10.83
C ALA A 101 9.37 11.01 11.74
N SER A 102 8.80 12.16 12.14
CA SER A 102 9.50 13.26 12.83
C SER A 102 10.19 12.86 14.14
N HIS A 103 9.69 11.85 14.84
CA HIS A 103 10.23 11.39 16.14
C HIS A 103 10.77 9.96 16.10
N VAL A 104 10.95 9.37 14.92
CA VAL A 104 11.44 8.00 14.82
C VAL A 104 12.85 7.90 15.39
N ARG A 105 13.12 6.93 16.27
CA ARG A 105 14.45 6.77 16.90
C ARG A 105 15.42 5.94 16.07
N SER A 106 14.90 5.08 15.20
CA SER A 106 15.69 4.21 14.33
C SER A 106 16.62 5.04 13.44
N PRO A 107 17.95 4.84 13.51
CA PRO A 107 18.91 5.59 12.68
C PRO A 107 18.65 5.41 11.18
N LEU A 108 18.27 4.21 10.76
CA LEU A 108 17.95 3.90 9.37
C LEU A 108 16.71 4.66 8.90
N ILE A 109 15.62 4.62 9.67
CA ILE A 109 14.39 5.32 9.28
C ILE A 109 14.58 6.84 9.31
N LYS A 110 15.38 7.37 10.25
CA LYS A 110 15.76 8.80 10.24
C LYS A 110 16.52 9.19 8.97
N LEU A 111 17.39 8.32 8.46
CA LEU A 111 18.11 8.56 7.22
C LEU A 111 17.14 8.60 6.04
N PHE A 112 16.28 7.59 5.91
CA PHE A 112 15.27 7.55 4.84
C PHE A 112 14.26 8.70 4.92
N ALA A 113 13.86 9.12 6.12
CA ALA A 113 12.94 10.24 6.32
C ALA A 113 13.48 11.59 5.85
N LYS A 114 14.81 11.75 5.71
CA LYS A 114 15.43 12.96 5.15
C LYS A 114 15.37 13.01 3.63
N PHE A 115 15.25 11.85 2.99
CA PHE A 115 15.20 11.71 1.53
C PHE A 115 13.78 11.46 1.01
N SER A 116 12.84 11.14 1.91
CA SER A 116 11.42 11.09 1.62
C SER A 116 10.86 12.49 1.43
N THR A 117 10.13 12.72 0.34
CA THR A 117 9.22 13.86 0.24
C THR A 117 8.26 13.79 1.44
N PRO A 118 8.21 14.82 2.30
CA PRO A 118 7.25 14.81 3.38
C PRO A 118 5.84 14.82 2.79
N ILE A 119 4.96 13.99 3.35
CA ILE A 119 3.53 14.14 3.14
C ILE A 119 3.15 15.41 3.91
N TYR A 120 3.18 16.54 3.22
CA TYR A 120 2.56 17.79 3.65
C TYR A 120 1.16 17.85 3.05
#